data_AF-A0A3P8LZX3-F1
#
_entry.id   AF-A0A3P8LZX3-F1
#
_cell.length_a   1.000
_cell.length_b   1.000
_cell.length_c   1.000
_cell.angle_alpha   90.00
_cell.angle_beta   90.00
_cell.angle_gamma   90.00
#
_symmetry.space_group_name_H-M   'P 1'
#
loop_
_entity.id
_entity.type
_entity.pdbx_description
1 polymer ?
#
loop_
_entity_poly.entity_id
_entity_poly.type
_entity_poly.pdbx_seq_one_letter_code
_entity_poly.pdbx_strand_id
1 'polypeptide(L)'
;MQAGIVQRYTDSARIQRFSLTQRAAVGLFECDNCHHVIPIEQDAELKAALDIVKSHLSGQGMTDREITLSSHGICPDCNRSLQK
;
A
#
# COMPACT_ATOMS: atom_id res chain seq x y z
N MET A 1 0.70 19.03 -14.53
CA MET A 1 1.59 18.83 -13.37
C MET A 1 0.73 18.34 -12.23
N GLN A 2 0.94 17.12 -11.71
CA GLN A 2 0.20 16.65 -10.53
C GLN A 2 0.95 17.09 -9.27
N ALA A 3 0.24 17.66 -8.30
CA ALA A 3 0.85 18.21 -7.08
C ALA A 3 1.28 17.14 -6.06
N GLY A 4 0.98 15.86 -6.31
CA GLY A 4 1.35 14.75 -5.42
C GLY A 4 0.67 14.78 -4.05
N ILE A 5 -0.40 15.57 -3.87
CA ILE A 5 -1.13 15.73 -2.60
C ILE A 5 -2.00 14.51 -2.29
N VAL A 6 -2.54 13.89 -3.34
CA VAL A 6 -3.44 12.74 -3.27
C VAL A 6 -2.83 11.61 -4.08
N GLN A 7 -2.81 10.42 -3.50
CA GLN A 7 -2.45 9.19 -4.18
C GLN A 7 -3.70 8.43 -4.58
N ARG A 8 -3.67 7.84 -5.77
CA ARG A 8 -4.73 6.97 -6.29
C ARG A 8 -4.30 5.51 -6.13
N TYR A 9 -5.18 4.66 -5.64
CA TYR A 9 -4.94 3.23 -5.53
C TYR A 9 -6.24 2.46 -5.82
N THR A 10 -6.12 1.15 -6.02
CA THR A 10 -7.26 0.27 -6.33
C THR A 10 -7.51 -0.63 -5.13
N ASP A 11 -8.74 -0.67 -4.65
CA ASP A 11 -9.10 -1.53 -3.51
C ASP A 11 -9.32 -3.00 -3.91
N SER A 12 -9.60 -3.85 -2.92
CA SER A 12 -9.92 -5.28 -3.11
C SER A 12 -11.14 -5.51 -4.00
N ALA A 13 -12.08 -4.55 -4.05
CA ALA A 13 -13.26 -4.56 -4.92
C ALA A 13 -12.99 -4.00 -6.33
N ARG A 14 -11.73 -3.69 -6.67
CA ARG A 14 -11.30 -3.09 -7.95
C ARG A 14 -11.84 -1.67 -8.18
N ILE A 15 -12.23 -0.97 -7.12
CA ILE A 15 -12.69 0.41 -7.16
C ILE A 15 -11.49 1.34 -7.03
N GLN A 16 -11.47 2.41 -7.82
CA GLN A 16 -10.44 3.45 -7.67
C GLN A 16 -10.74 4.31 -6.44
N ARG A 17 -9.75 4.40 -5.56
CA ARG A 17 -9.79 5.19 -4.34
C ARG A 17 -8.67 6.22 -4.31
N PHE A 18 -8.86 7.19 -3.43
CA PHE A 18 -7.98 8.34 -3.27
C PHE A 18 -7.72 8.56 -1.78
N SER A 19 -6.45 8.73 -1.43
CA SER A 19 -6.03 9.07 -0.07
C SER A 19 -5.00 10.19 -0.11
N LEU A 20 -4.83 10.91 1.01
CA LEU A 20 -3.75 11.89 1.10
C LEU A 20 -2.39 11.16 1.03
N THR A 21 -1.48 11.72 0.25
CA THR A 21 -0.12 11.19 0.12
C THR A 21 0.61 11.34 1.45
N GLN A 22 1.14 10.24 1.96
CA GLN A 22 1.98 10.22 3.15
C GLN A 22 3.45 10.03 2.75
N ARG A 23 4.31 11.00 3.07
CA ARG A 23 5.67 11.10 2.50
C ARG A 23 6.65 10.00 2.94
N ALA A 24 6.37 9.25 4.00
CA ALA A 24 7.23 8.19 4.53
C ALA A 24 6.66 6.77 4.31
N ALA A 25 5.44 6.67 3.79
CA ALA A 25 4.79 5.40 3.57
C ALA A 25 5.31 4.75 2.29
N VAL A 26 5.64 3.46 2.35
CA VAL A 26 6.00 2.64 1.19
C VAL A 26 4.78 1.96 0.57
N GLY A 27 3.65 2.07 1.25
CA GLY A 27 2.39 1.48 0.81
C GLY A 27 1.23 1.84 1.71
N LEU A 28 0.10 1.20 1.44
CA LEU A 28 -1.15 1.40 2.16
C LEU A 28 -1.75 0.05 2.55
N PHE A 29 -2.36 0.01 3.73
CA PHE A 29 -3.31 -1.01 4.11
C PHE A 29 -4.71 -0.39 4.12
N GLU A 30 -5.67 -1.02 3.44
CA GLU A 30 -7.09 -0.65 3.54
C GLU A 30 -7.89 -1.71 4.29
N CYS A 31 -8.69 -1.27 5.27
CA CYS A 31 -9.67 -2.13 5.92
C CYS A 31 -10.86 -2.43 5.01
N ASP A 32 -11.19 -3.70 4.79
CA ASP A 32 -12.32 -4.10 3.96
C ASP A 32 -13.69 -3.74 4.58
N ASN A 33 -13.76 -3.52 5.91
CA ASN A 33 -15.01 -3.22 6.61
C ASN A 33 -15.27 -1.71 6.76
N CYS A 34 -14.30 -0.97 7.28
CA CYS A 34 -14.47 0.47 7.54
C CYS A 34 -13.77 1.36 6.52
N HIS A 35 -13.03 0.79 5.57
CA HIS A 35 -12.26 1.50 4.56
C HIS A 35 -11.22 2.50 5.11
N HIS A 36 -10.85 2.34 6.38
CA HIS A 36 -9.79 3.13 6.96
C HIS A 36 -8.46 2.77 6.30
N VAL A 37 -7.74 3.79 5.86
CA VAL A 37 -6.45 3.66 5.18
C VAL A 37 -5.34 3.92 6.19
N ILE A 38 -4.49 2.93 6.38
CA ILE A 38 -3.36 2.96 7.32
C ILE A 38 -2.07 2.98 6.47
N PRO A 39 -1.17 3.95 6.69
CA PRO A 39 0.12 3.97 6.01
C PRO A 39 0.95 2.75 6.43
N ILE A 40 1.61 2.11 5.46
CA ILE A 40 2.66 1.14 5.73
C ILE A 40 3.97 1.91 5.74
N GLU A 41 4.48 2.20 6.93
CA GLU A 41 5.76 2.90 7.10
C GLU A 41 6.92 2.06 6.59
N GLN A 42 7.92 2.70 6.01
CA GLN A 42 9.13 2.01 5.57
C GLN A 42 10.07 1.73 6.74
N ASP A 43 10.52 0.49 6.85
CA ASP A 43 11.66 0.09 7.67
C ASP A 43 12.74 -0.62 6.82
N ALA A 44 13.84 -1.00 7.46
CA ALA A 44 14.97 -1.64 6.78
C ALA A 44 14.64 -3.03 6.21
N GLU A 45 13.82 -3.81 6.91
CA GLU A 45 13.44 -5.17 6.48
C GLU A 45 12.49 -5.11 5.28
N LEU A 46 11.50 -4.23 5.35
CA LEU A 46 10.53 -4.02 4.29
C LEU A 46 11.20 -3.43 3.04
N LYS A 47 12.17 -2.52 3.21
CA LYS A 47 12.98 -2.02 2.10
C LYS A 47 13.76 -3.14 1.42
N ALA A 48 14.44 -4.00 2.19
CA ALA A 48 15.18 -5.13 1.63
C ALA A 48 14.26 -6.10 0.86
N ALA A 49 13.07 -6.37 1.39
CA ALA A 49 12.07 -7.21 0.70
C ALA A 49 11.65 -6.61 -0.65
N LEU A 50 11.41 -5.30 -0.70
CA LEU A 50 11.04 -4.62 -1.95
C LEU A 50 12.19 -4.62 -2.96
N ASP A 51 13.43 -4.44 -2.52
CA ASP A 51 14.59 -4.47 -3.42
C ASP A 51 14.80 -5.86 -4.03
N ILE A 52 14.45 -6.95 -3.33
CA ILE A 52 14.40 -8.31 -3.91
C ILE A 52 13.37 -8.36 -5.05
N VAL A 53 12.18 -7.80 -4.85
CA VAL A 53 11.14 -7.75 -5.90
C VAL A 53 11.66 -6.97 -7.11
N LYS A 54 12.26 -5.80 -6.90
CA LYS A 54 12.86 -5.00 -7.99
C LYS A 54 13.91 -5.77 -8.77
N SER A 55 14.82 -6.45 -8.06
CA SER A 55 15.88 -7.25 -8.69
C SER A 55 15.29 -8.38 -9.54
N HIS A 56 14.21 -9.02 -9.07
CA HIS A 56 13.53 -10.07 -9.81
C HIS A 56 12.89 -9.54 -11.10
N LEU A 57 12.21 -8.39 -11.03
CA LEU A 57 11.59 -7.75 -12.20
C LEU A 57 12.64 -7.28 -13.22
N SER A 58 13.74 -6.70 -12.73
CA SER A 58 14.88 -6.30 -13.56
C SER A 58 15.49 -7.48 -14.31
N GLY A 59 15.63 -8.63 -13.65
CA GLY A 59 16.10 -9.87 -14.27
C GLY A 59 15.20 -10.38 -15.41
N GLN A 60 13.94 -9.96 -15.45
CA GLN A 60 12.99 -10.26 -16.54
C GLN A 60 12.97 -9.19 -17.65
N GLY A 61 13.88 -8.22 -17.59
CA GLY A 61 13.95 -7.13 -18.57
C GLY A 61 12.91 -6.03 -18.37
N MET A 62 12.19 -6.03 -17.25
CA MET A 62 11.29 -4.93 -16.90
C MET A 62 12.11 -3.75 -16.37
N THR A 63 11.71 -2.53 -16.74
CA THR A 63 12.25 -1.31 -16.17
C THR A 63 11.21 -0.74 -15.21
N ASP A 64 11.42 -0.96 -13.91
CA ASP A 64 10.54 -0.42 -12.89
C ASP A 64 10.89 1.03 -12.57
N ARG A 65 9.87 1.88 -12.42
CA ARG A 65 10.03 3.27 -11.97
C ARG A 65 9.71 3.45 -10.50
N GLU A 66 8.79 2.64 -9.98
CA GLU A 66 8.29 2.69 -8.61
C GLU A 66 7.58 1.38 -8.28
N ILE A 67 7.80 0.86 -7.07
CA ILE A 67 6.99 -0.22 -6.50
C ILE A 67 6.24 0.37 -5.31
N THR A 68 4.91 0.26 -5.33
CA THR A 68 4.03 0.64 -4.23
C THR A 68 3.39 -0.61 -3.66
N LEU A 69 3.39 -0.75 -2.33
CA LEU A 69 2.71 -1.85 -1.65
C LEU A 69 1.23 -1.48 -1.40
N SER A 70 0.30 -2.33 -1.81
CA SER A 70 -1.12 -2.24 -1.44
C SER A 70 -1.52 -3.52 -0.73
N SER A 71 -2.10 -3.40 0.45
CA SER A 71 -2.59 -4.51 1.27
C SER A 71 -4.03 -4.26 1.69
N HIS A 72 -4.79 -5.34 1.86
CA HIS A 72 -6.22 -5.31 2.20
C HIS A 72 -6.51 -6.35 3.28
N GLY A 73 -7.44 -6.04 4.19
CA GLY A 73 -7.86 -6.97 5.23
C GLY A 73 -8.73 -6.32 6.30
N ILE A 74 -8.74 -6.85 7.52
CA ILE A 74 -9.53 -6.29 8.64
C ILE A 74 -8.61 -5.55 9.62
N CYS A 75 -8.87 -4.27 9.87
CA CYS A 75 -8.10 -3.50 10.85
C CYS A 75 -8.39 -3.93 12.30
N PRO A 76 -7.52 -3.60 13.27
CA PRO A 76 -7.70 -4.00 14.67
C PRO A 76 -9.04 -3.58 15.29
N ASP A 77 -9.55 -2.40 14.93
CA ASP A 77 -10.82 -1.89 15.46
C ASP A 77 -12.01 -2.71 14.96
N CYS A 78 -12.04 -3.02 13.66
CA CYS A 78 -13.07 -3.88 13.09
C CYS A 78 -12.94 -5.34 13.52
N ASN A 79 -11.71 -5.81 13.73
CA ASN A 79 -11.50 -7.17 14.23
C ASN A 79 -12.04 -7.32 15.66
N ARG A 80 -11.81 -6.31 16.52
CA ARG A 80 -12.34 -6.30 17.90
C ARG A 80 -13.88 -6.24 17.93
N SER A 81 -14.52 -5.57 16.98
CA SER A 81 -15.98 -5.53 16.91
C SER A 81 -16.62 -6.85 16.48
N LEU A 82 -15.89 -7.69 15.74
CA LEU A 82 -16.38 -9.01 15.28
C LEU A 82 -16.26 -10.10 16.36
N GLN A 83 -15.44 -9.87 17.38
CA GLN A 83 -15.19 -10.81 18.49
C GLN A 83 -16.12 -10.59 19.70
N LYS A 84 -17.04 -9.63 19.62
CA LYS A 84 -18.05 -9.34 20.64
C LYS A 84 -19.42 -9.81 20.18
#